data_AF-A0A532E9V3-F1
#
_entry.id   AF-A0A532E9V3-F1
#
_cell.length_a   1.000
_cell.length_b   1.000
_cell.length_c   1.000
_cell.angle_alpha   90.00
_cell.angle_beta   90.00
_cell.angle_gamma   90.00
#
_symmetry.space_group_name_H-M   'P 1'
#
loop_
_entity.id
_entity.type
_entity.pdbx_description
1 polymer ?
#
loop_
_entity_poly.entity_id
_entity_poly.type
_entity_poly.pdbx_seq_one_letter_code
_entity_poly.pdbx_strand_id
1 'polypeptide(L)'
;MMSEAPSAHRPLGGSRIFRTERGYVEFESVISRVEAWAEIAAFDVLGYRRNSLASRLVQRVVEVGLVPFIQECARGAECASPLVLASEVVRFSDFTVETPSGTVRLRPLCVVRSMVEFALHWLHVAGMAVSAVLSRGERKSAATLVFGVGSESLTFGSDDGRFADFCRNGPVVPLSEATRLVVQTASKIRPVQPNRFEYARFPLFALFQGNVRSLIDFLRFMLEHLQAAGAYVFAVVRLPVVSILGRDFAYHALVTYLNRKSLIEAVVITNSNYSSQPLWMSDLPGRRFLTHLVWYSQNTVPLVYADEPIKVNIPNYRHMRIDVSWVWTDAYAVYLRALSIPGDIHVVGPILWYLPPVSAVPEEASDDILFTLFDVTPVRDAVAESIGLFGNYYSAQNMTQFVEETLSVCRELEARTGRRVRLSLKHKRSYNDRTHDPRYRELISRLTASEEGIELIPFETNMYALLANSDLAIVVPYSSPAYVASNRRAHAVYFDPTKTLVPTFQPAPLVTFASGRTELLRVALDAVSDRADAREPS
;
A
#
# COMPACT_ATOMS: atom_id res chain seq x y z
N MET A 1 -64.31 -9.77 28.14
CA MET A 1 -63.77 -8.45 27.72
C MET A 1 -62.34 -8.38 28.21
N MET A 2 -61.40 -8.80 27.37
CA MET A 2 -59.96 -8.80 27.65
C MET A 2 -59.34 -7.54 27.07
N SER A 3 -58.51 -6.90 27.88
CA SER A 3 -57.70 -5.71 27.57
C SER A 3 -56.57 -6.10 26.61
N GLU A 4 -56.49 -5.40 25.49
CA GLU A 4 -55.38 -5.46 24.54
C GLU A 4 -54.19 -4.66 25.08
N ALA A 5 -53.00 -5.27 25.05
CA ALA A 5 -51.74 -4.63 25.35
C ALA A 5 -51.21 -3.88 24.12
N PRO A 6 -50.51 -2.73 24.28
CA PRO A 6 -50.00 -1.97 23.14
C PRO A 6 -48.84 -2.71 22.46
N SER A 7 -49.03 -2.96 21.16
CA SER A 7 -48.01 -3.37 20.20
C SER A 7 -46.78 -2.46 20.27
N ALA A 8 -45.63 -3.05 20.61
CA ALA A 8 -44.34 -2.38 20.56
C ALA A 8 -43.98 -2.06 19.09
N HIS A 9 -43.95 -0.77 18.76
CA HIS A 9 -43.36 -0.26 17.53
C HIS A 9 -41.89 -0.71 17.45
N ARG A 10 -41.59 -1.70 16.59
CA ARG A 10 -40.23 -1.95 16.13
C ARG A 10 -39.80 -0.76 15.27
N PRO A 11 -38.69 -0.06 15.59
CA PRO A 11 -38.19 1.00 14.75
C PRO A 11 -37.84 0.42 13.38
N LEU A 12 -38.38 1.05 12.33
CA LEU A 12 -38.06 0.75 10.94
C LEU A 12 -36.54 0.84 10.76
N GLY A 13 -35.96 -0.27 10.31
CA GLY A 13 -34.53 -0.50 10.23
C GLY A 13 -33.82 0.54 9.39
N GLY A 14 -32.95 1.33 10.03
CA GLY A 14 -31.89 2.03 9.31
C GLY A 14 -31.07 0.99 8.56
N SER A 15 -31.00 1.13 7.24
CA SER A 15 -30.12 0.30 6.41
C SER A 15 -28.71 0.41 6.98
N ARG A 16 -28.18 -0.70 7.51
CA ARG A 16 -26.80 -0.73 8.01
C ARG A 16 -25.88 -0.55 6.81
N ILE A 17 -25.04 0.47 6.85
CA ILE A 17 -24.03 0.73 5.82
C ILE A 17 -23.15 -0.52 5.69
N PHE A 18 -23.01 -1.04 4.47
CA PHE A 18 -22.11 -2.15 4.21
C PHE A 18 -20.65 -1.70 4.40
N ARG A 19 -19.89 -2.49 5.17
CA ARG A 19 -18.48 -2.23 5.43
C ARG A 19 -17.59 -3.25 4.75
N THR A 20 -16.49 -2.76 4.22
CA THR A 20 -15.49 -3.55 3.49
C THR A 20 -14.97 -4.72 4.32
N GLU A 21 -14.78 -4.52 5.62
CA GLU A 21 -14.28 -5.51 6.58
C GLU A 21 -15.17 -6.76 6.64
N ARG A 22 -16.49 -6.59 6.51
CA ARG A 22 -17.43 -7.73 6.44
C ARG A 22 -17.18 -8.56 5.19
N GLY A 23 -16.98 -7.89 4.06
CA GLY A 23 -16.63 -8.57 2.81
C GLY A 23 -15.27 -9.29 2.92
N TYR A 24 -14.29 -8.76 3.66
CA TYR A 24 -13.03 -9.46 3.91
C TYR A 24 -13.23 -10.78 4.66
N VAL A 25 -14.05 -10.80 5.72
CA VAL A 25 -14.35 -12.03 6.48
C VAL A 25 -14.99 -13.09 5.57
N GLU A 26 -15.95 -12.70 4.74
CA GLU A 26 -16.62 -13.63 3.83
C GLU A 26 -15.67 -14.13 2.74
N PHE A 27 -14.83 -13.24 2.20
CA PHE A 27 -13.86 -13.58 1.17
C PHE A 27 -12.82 -14.57 1.69
N GLU A 28 -12.33 -14.39 2.92
CA GLU A 28 -11.38 -15.29 3.58
C GLU A 28 -11.89 -16.73 3.68
N SER A 29 -13.19 -16.92 3.95
CA SER A 29 -13.85 -18.23 3.94
C SER A 29 -13.80 -18.90 2.56
N VAL A 30 -14.03 -18.14 1.49
CA VAL A 30 -13.94 -18.64 0.11
C VAL A 30 -12.50 -19.01 -0.24
N ILE A 31 -11.55 -18.12 0.05
CA ILE A 31 -10.15 -18.29 -0.33
C ILE A 31 -9.49 -19.46 0.39
N SER A 32 -9.86 -19.72 1.65
CA SER A 32 -9.34 -20.88 2.39
C SER A 32 -9.65 -22.22 1.70
N ARG A 33 -10.75 -22.29 0.94
CA ARG A 33 -11.10 -23.47 0.14
C ARG A 33 -10.33 -23.52 -1.18
N VAL A 34 -10.13 -22.35 -1.80
CA VAL A 34 -9.29 -22.21 -3.00
C VAL A 34 -7.85 -22.65 -2.70
N GLU A 35 -7.32 -22.34 -1.51
CA GLU A 35 -6.01 -22.81 -1.06
C GLU A 35 -5.92 -24.34 -1.06
N ALA A 36 -6.83 -25.02 -0.35
CA ALA A 36 -6.85 -26.48 -0.28
C ALA A 36 -6.97 -27.13 -1.67
N TRP A 37 -7.81 -26.57 -2.54
CA TRP A 37 -7.92 -27.02 -3.93
C TRP A 37 -6.62 -26.82 -4.73
N ALA A 38 -6.03 -25.62 -4.64
CA ALA A 38 -4.82 -25.27 -5.39
C ALA A 38 -3.62 -26.16 -5.00
N GLU A 39 -3.50 -26.51 -3.73
CA GLU A 39 -2.45 -27.43 -3.24
C GLU A 39 -2.53 -28.83 -3.86
N ILE A 40 -3.73 -29.30 -4.17
CA ILE A 40 -3.98 -30.61 -4.80
C ILE A 40 -3.85 -30.51 -6.32
N ALA A 41 -4.37 -29.44 -6.92
CA ALA A 41 -4.46 -29.28 -8.36
C ALA A 41 -3.12 -28.88 -9.01
N ALA A 42 -2.26 -28.16 -8.30
CA ALA A 42 -0.97 -27.69 -8.81
C ALA A 42 0.01 -28.84 -9.08
N PHE A 43 1.00 -28.56 -9.93
CA PHE A 43 2.02 -29.51 -10.37
C PHE A 43 3.35 -28.79 -10.60
N ASP A 44 4.45 -29.55 -10.67
CA ASP A 44 5.77 -29.00 -10.95
C ASP A 44 5.88 -28.56 -12.41
N VAL A 45 6.43 -27.36 -12.66
CA VAL A 45 6.58 -26.81 -14.02
C VAL A 45 7.77 -25.86 -14.08
N LEU A 46 8.59 -25.95 -15.14
CA LEU A 46 9.79 -25.09 -15.32
C LEU A 46 10.74 -25.07 -14.10
N GLY A 47 10.79 -26.17 -13.35
CA GLY A 47 11.56 -26.29 -12.10
C GLY A 47 10.90 -25.66 -10.86
N TYR A 48 9.81 -24.90 -11.01
CA TYR A 48 8.99 -24.48 -9.88
C TYR A 48 8.28 -25.69 -9.26
N ARG A 49 8.26 -25.76 -7.93
CA ARG A 49 7.56 -26.80 -7.19
C ARG A 49 6.05 -26.54 -7.20
N ARG A 50 5.25 -27.61 -7.08
CA ARG A 50 3.77 -27.56 -6.98
C ARG A 50 3.28 -26.53 -5.95
N ASN A 51 3.92 -26.44 -4.78
CA ASN A 51 3.50 -25.54 -3.71
C ASN A 51 3.75 -24.06 -4.06
N SER A 52 4.80 -23.77 -4.83
CA SER A 52 5.08 -22.42 -5.34
C SER A 52 4.03 -22.01 -6.37
N LEU A 53 3.70 -22.90 -7.31
CA LEU A 53 2.64 -22.67 -8.29
C LEU A 53 1.27 -22.49 -7.60
N ALA A 54 0.92 -23.36 -6.64
CA ALA A 54 -0.32 -23.25 -5.87
C ALA A 54 -0.40 -21.91 -5.12
N SER A 55 0.65 -21.53 -4.39
CA SER A 55 0.70 -20.27 -3.65
C SER A 55 0.51 -19.06 -4.57
N ARG A 56 1.21 -19.02 -5.71
CA ARG A 56 1.07 -17.94 -6.68
C ARG A 56 -0.33 -17.90 -7.28
N LEU A 57 -0.90 -19.06 -7.60
CA LEU A 57 -2.25 -19.15 -8.16
C LEU A 57 -3.27 -18.57 -7.20
N VAL A 58 -3.23 -18.93 -5.92
CA VAL A 58 -4.08 -18.36 -4.87
C VAL A 58 -3.85 -16.85 -4.77
N GLN A 59 -2.60 -16.40 -4.69
CA GLN A 59 -2.28 -14.97 -4.64
C GLN A 59 -2.91 -14.21 -5.82
N ARG A 60 -2.83 -14.76 -7.03
CA ARG A 60 -3.40 -14.13 -8.22
C ARG A 60 -4.93 -14.12 -8.20
N VAL A 61 -5.57 -15.21 -7.75
CA VAL A 61 -7.03 -15.26 -7.54
C VAL A 61 -7.48 -14.21 -6.54
N VAL A 62 -6.73 -14.03 -5.44
CA VAL A 62 -7.00 -13.00 -4.44
C VAL A 62 -6.83 -11.60 -5.02
N GLU A 63 -5.72 -11.36 -5.73
CA GLU A 63 -5.40 -10.09 -6.40
C GLU A 63 -6.51 -9.64 -7.36
N VAL A 64 -7.06 -10.54 -8.19
CA VAL A 64 -8.09 -10.20 -9.17
C VAL A 64 -9.53 -10.36 -8.65
N GLY A 65 -9.72 -11.11 -7.56
CA GLY A 65 -11.02 -11.51 -7.03
C GLY A 65 -11.55 -10.61 -5.93
N LEU A 66 -10.67 -10.02 -5.11
CA LEU A 66 -11.07 -9.33 -3.88
C LEU A 66 -12.06 -8.19 -4.17
N VAL A 67 -11.67 -7.20 -4.97
CA VAL A 67 -12.52 -6.01 -5.21
C VAL A 67 -13.87 -6.37 -5.84
N PRO A 68 -13.94 -7.18 -6.92
CA PRO A 68 -15.24 -7.62 -7.47
C PRO A 68 -16.13 -8.34 -6.45
N PHE A 69 -15.54 -9.12 -5.54
CA PHE A 69 -16.30 -9.80 -4.49
C PHE A 69 -16.89 -8.82 -3.49
N ILE A 70 -16.10 -7.86 -3.00
CA ILE A 70 -16.60 -6.82 -2.09
C ILE A 70 -17.73 -6.03 -2.74
N GLN A 71 -17.62 -5.71 -4.03
CA GLN A 71 -18.68 -5.03 -4.79
C GLN A 71 -19.95 -5.85 -4.92
N GLU A 72 -19.87 -7.18 -5.04
CA GLU A 72 -21.03 -8.06 -5.04
C GLU A 72 -21.67 -8.14 -3.65
N CYS A 73 -20.87 -8.27 -2.59
CA CYS A 73 -21.37 -8.24 -1.21
C CYS A 73 -22.09 -6.94 -0.89
N ALA A 74 -21.54 -5.79 -1.31
CA ALA A 74 -22.16 -4.48 -1.12
C ALA A 74 -23.53 -4.40 -1.81
N ARG A 75 -23.62 -4.80 -3.09
CA ARG A 75 -24.90 -4.86 -3.82
C ARG A 75 -25.90 -5.81 -3.17
N GLY A 76 -25.44 -6.95 -2.67
CA GLY A 76 -26.29 -7.90 -1.94
C GLY A 76 -26.87 -7.32 -0.65
N ALA A 77 -26.06 -6.56 0.09
CA ALA A 77 -26.47 -5.89 1.32
C ALA A 77 -27.54 -4.82 1.06
N GLU A 78 -27.43 -4.04 -0.02
CA GLU A 78 -28.45 -3.06 -0.42
C GLU A 78 -29.80 -3.70 -0.78
N CYS A 79 -29.77 -4.87 -1.41
CA CYS A 79 -30.98 -5.61 -1.80
C CYS A 79 -31.58 -6.49 -0.69
N ALA A 80 -31.03 -6.46 0.53
CA ALA A 80 -31.36 -7.39 1.61
C ALA A 80 -31.29 -8.88 1.18
N SER A 81 -30.41 -9.18 0.21
CA SER A 81 -30.20 -10.52 -0.31
C SER A 81 -29.40 -11.34 0.71
N PRO A 82 -29.63 -12.66 0.84
CA PRO A 82 -28.76 -13.52 1.63
C PRO A 82 -27.30 -13.38 1.19
N LEU A 83 -26.40 -13.50 2.16
CA LEU A 83 -24.95 -13.36 1.98
C LEU A 83 -24.44 -14.24 0.83
N VAL A 84 -23.42 -13.76 0.11
CA VAL A 84 -22.83 -14.41 -1.07
C VAL A 84 -22.43 -15.87 -0.80
N LEU A 85 -22.03 -16.16 0.45
CA LEU A 85 -21.64 -17.50 0.90
C LEU A 85 -22.76 -18.55 0.92
N ALA A 86 -24.04 -18.15 0.85
CA ALA A 86 -25.15 -19.10 0.76
C ALA A 86 -25.25 -19.76 -0.63
N SER A 87 -24.52 -19.24 -1.63
CA SER A 87 -24.50 -19.80 -2.98
C SER A 87 -23.52 -20.98 -3.07
N GLU A 88 -23.91 -22.03 -3.80
CA GLU A 88 -23.00 -23.12 -4.20
C GLU A 88 -21.86 -22.62 -5.09
N VAL A 89 -22.06 -21.50 -5.80
CA VAL A 89 -21.08 -20.90 -6.70
C VAL A 89 -20.98 -19.39 -6.46
N VAL A 90 -19.79 -18.93 -6.09
CA VAL A 90 -19.46 -17.51 -6.01
C VAL A 90 -18.98 -17.04 -7.38
N ARG A 91 -19.62 -15.98 -7.91
CA ARG A 91 -19.30 -15.44 -9.23
C ARG A 91 -18.47 -14.17 -9.11
N PHE A 92 -17.35 -14.16 -9.82
CA PHE A 92 -16.49 -12.99 -10.03
C PHE A 92 -16.63 -12.53 -11.49
N SER A 93 -16.06 -11.37 -11.82
CA SER A 93 -16.11 -10.80 -13.17
C SER A 93 -15.57 -11.76 -14.23
N ASP A 94 -14.44 -12.43 -13.94
CA ASP A 94 -13.71 -13.25 -14.91
C ASP A 94 -13.71 -14.76 -14.59
N PHE A 95 -14.13 -15.14 -13.38
CA PHE A 95 -14.09 -16.52 -12.92
C PHE A 95 -15.19 -16.83 -11.91
N THR A 96 -15.31 -18.09 -11.53
CA THR A 96 -16.24 -18.59 -10.52
C THR A 96 -15.51 -19.51 -9.56
N VAL A 97 -15.99 -19.56 -8.32
CA VAL A 97 -15.48 -20.48 -7.29
C VAL A 97 -16.63 -21.33 -6.81
N GLU A 98 -16.49 -22.65 -6.89
CA GLU A 98 -17.44 -23.60 -6.31
C GLU A 98 -17.22 -23.66 -4.79
N THR A 99 -18.18 -23.18 -4.00
CA THR A 99 -18.06 -23.05 -2.54
C THR A 99 -17.74 -24.37 -1.84
N PRO A 100 -18.32 -25.54 -2.21
CA PRO A 100 -17.99 -26.79 -1.54
C PRO A 100 -16.54 -27.24 -1.77
N SER A 101 -16.04 -27.13 -3.00
CA SER A 101 -14.76 -27.70 -3.43
C SER A 101 -13.60 -26.71 -3.44
N GLY A 102 -13.87 -25.40 -3.45
CA GLY A 102 -12.87 -24.36 -3.71
C GLY A 102 -12.41 -24.28 -5.16
N THR A 103 -12.99 -25.07 -6.07
CA THR A 103 -12.54 -25.16 -7.46
C THR A 103 -12.75 -23.83 -8.18
N VAL A 104 -11.67 -23.31 -8.78
CA VAL A 104 -11.72 -22.08 -9.58
C VAL A 104 -11.93 -22.42 -11.05
N ARG A 105 -12.99 -21.85 -11.66
CA ARG A 105 -13.26 -21.98 -13.09
C ARG A 105 -13.25 -20.62 -13.76
N LEU A 106 -12.36 -20.44 -14.74
CA LEU A 106 -12.30 -19.23 -15.56
C LEU A 106 -13.38 -19.24 -16.64
N ARG A 107 -13.89 -18.05 -16.99
CA ARG A 107 -14.69 -17.89 -18.21
C ARG A 107 -13.79 -18.12 -19.44
N PRO A 108 -14.27 -18.77 -20.52
CA PRO A 108 -13.46 -19.01 -21.72
C PRO A 108 -12.82 -17.75 -22.30
N LEU A 109 -13.55 -16.62 -22.30
CA LEU A 109 -13.02 -15.33 -22.74
C LEU A 109 -11.84 -14.84 -21.88
N CYS A 110 -11.85 -15.12 -20.57
CA CYS A 110 -10.74 -14.79 -19.69
C CYS A 110 -9.49 -15.60 -20.07
N VAL A 111 -9.63 -16.90 -20.34
CA VAL A 111 -8.52 -17.76 -20.79
C VAL A 111 -7.91 -17.20 -22.09
N VAL A 112 -8.75 -16.89 -23.09
CA VAL A 112 -8.29 -16.31 -24.37
C VAL A 112 -7.56 -14.99 -24.13
N ARG A 113 -8.13 -14.08 -23.34
CA ARG A 113 -7.51 -12.78 -23.02
C ARG A 113 -6.14 -12.98 -22.35
N SER A 114 -6.05 -13.89 -21.38
CA SER A 114 -4.79 -14.23 -20.71
C SER A 114 -3.76 -14.87 -21.63
N MET A 115 -4.17 -15.69 -22.60
CA MET A 115 -3.28 -16.25 -23.62
C MET A 115 -2.75 -15.18 -24.58
N VAL A 116 -3.60 -14.23 -24.99
CA VAL A 116 -3.17 -13.07 -25.79
C VAL A 116 -2.18 -12.22 -25.00
N GLU A 117 -2.46 -11.95 -23.74
CA GLU A 117 -1.55 -11.22 -22.84
C GLU A 117 -0.19 -11.93 -22.71
N PHE A 118 -0.20 -13.25 -22.48
CA PHE A 118 1.01 -14.08 -22.50
C PHE A 118 1.79 -13.88 -23.81
N ALA A 119 1.14 -14.03 -24.97
CA ALA A 119 1.78 -13.94 -26.27
C ALA A 119 2.42 -12.56 -26.51
N LEU A 120 1.74 -11.47 -26.14
CA LEU A 120 2.28 -10.11 -26.24
C LEU A 120 3.53 -9.93 -25.37
N HIS A 121 3.49 -10.39 -24.12
CA HIS A 121 4.64 -10.32 -23.22
C HIS A 121 5.80 -11.22 -23.68
N TRP A 122 5.50 -12.43 -24.16
CA TRP A 122 6.48 -13.37 -24.67
C TRP A 122 7.17 -12.85 -25.94
N LEU A 123 6.41 -12.28 -26.89
CA LEU A 123 6.94 -11.62 -28.09
C LEU A 123 7.75 -10.38 -27.75
N HIS A 124 7.30 -9.59 -26.77
CA HIS A 124 8.05 -8.42 -26.31
C HIS A 124 9.42 -8.84 -25.75
N VAL A 125 9.47 -9.86 -24.88
CA VAL A 125 10.74 -10.40 -24.36
C VAL A 125 11.66 -10.90 -25.47
N ALA A 126 11.11 -11.60 -26.48
CA ALA A 126 11.89 -12.04 -27.64
C ALA A 126 12.46 -10.86 -28.44
N GLY A 127 11.64 -9.83 -28.71
CA GLY A 127 12.09 -8.61 -29.39
C GLY A 127 13.17 -7.86 -28.61
N MET A 128 13.07 -7.83 -27.28
CA MET A 128 14.09 -7.24 -26.41
C MET A 128 15.40 -8.02 -26.45
N ALA A 129 15.36 -9.35 -26.52
CA ALA A 129 16.56 -10.17 -26.66
C ALA A 129 17.27 -9.94 -28.01
N VAL A 130 16.52 -9.84 -29.10
CA VAL A 130 17.06 -9.49 -30.42
C VAL A 130 17.68 -8.09 -30.38
N SER A 131 16.96 -7.11 -29.83
CA SER A 131 17.47 -5.74 -29.69
C SER A 131 18.74 -5.66 -28.85
N ALA A 132 18.83 -6.43 -27.76
CA ALA A 132 19.99 -6.47 -26.88
C ALA A 132 21.26 -6.94 -27.61
N VAL A 133 21.16 -8.02 -28.41
CA VAL A 133 22.28 -8.56 -29.19
C VAL A 133 22.75 -7.59 -30.27
N LEU A 134 21.83 -6.86 -30.90
CA LEU A 134 22.16 -5.88 -31.94
C LEU A 134 22.74 -4.57 -31.38
N SER A 135 22.47 -4.27 -30.11
CA SER A 135 22.89 -3.02 -29.47
C SER A 135 24.37 -3.07 -29.05
N ARG A 136 25.19 -2.13 -29.55
CA ARG A 136 26.64 -2.02 -29.25
C ARG A 136 26.98 -1.16 -28.00
N GLY A 137 26.10 -1.07 -27.02
CA GLY A 137 26.34 -0.21 -25.82
C GLY A 137 27.49 -0.69 -24.93
N GLU A 138 27.65 -0.16 -23.72
CA GLU A 138 28.52 -0.74 -22.68
C GLU A 138 27.78 -1.75 -21.80
N ARG A 139 28.48 -2.78 -21.32
CA ARG A 139 27.85 -3.82 -20.48
C ARG A 139 27.48 -3.18 -19.15
N LYS A 140 26.22 -3.26 -18.78
CA LYS A 140 25.76 -2.73 -17.49
C LYS A 140 26.07 -3.72 -16.37
N SER A 141 26.49 -3.23 -15.20
CA SER A 141 26.71 -4.05 -14.00
C SER A 141 25.42 -4.69 -13.49
N ALA A 142 25.55 -5.59 -12.50
CA ALA A 142 24.43 -6.05 -11.71
C ALA A 142 23.70 -4.85 -11.06
N ALA A 143 22.44 -5.05 -10.69
CA ALA A 143 21.64 -3.99 -10.09
C ALA A 143 20.59 -4.52 -9.12
N THR A 144 20.21 -3.68 -8.18
CA THR A 144 19.01 -3.80 -7.38
C THR A 144 17.81 -3.23 -8.15
N LEU A 145 16.75 -4.01 -8.28
CA LEU A 145 15.52 -3.63 -8.98
C LEU A 145 14.51 -3.06 -7.98
N VAL A 146 14.06 -1.82 -8.17
CA VAL A 146 13.15 -1.14 -7.24
C VAL A 146 11.78 -0.92 -7.90
N PHE A 147 10.71 -1.36 -7.24
CA PHE A 147 9.33 -1.27 -7.71
C PHE A 147 8.44 -0.56 -6.70
N GLY A 148 7.41 0.15 -7.18
CA GLY A 148 6.33 0.64 -6.32
C GLY A 148 6.59 1.94 -5.56
N VAL A 149 7.65 2.67 -5.89
CA VAL A 149 7.85 4.03 -5.36
C VAL A 149 7.03 5.00 -6.20
N GLY A 150 6.15 5.78 -5.56
CA GLY A 150 5.33 6.78 -6.24
C GLY A 150 6.20 7.86 -6.90
N SER A 151 5.80 8.37 -8.05
CA SER A 151 6.55 9.39 -8.79
C SER A 151 6.79 10.65 -7.95
N GLU A 152 5.83 11.01 -7.10
CA GLU A 152 5.91 12.13 -6.15
C GLU A 152 6.95 11.94 -5.05
N SER A 153 7.39 10.69 -4.80
CA SER A 153 8.46 10.37 -3.86
C SER A 153 9.82 10.25 -4.55
N LEU A 154 9.83 10.06 -5.87
CA LEU A 154 11.07 9.98 -6.66
C LEU A 154 11.64 11.36 -6.97
N THR A 155 10.78 12.37 -7.20
CA THR A 155 11.22 13.71 -7.57
C THR A 155 10.76 14.76 -6.57
N PHE A 156 11.64 15.69 -6.22
CA PHE A 156 11.29 16.91 -5.50
C PHE A 156 11.60 18.10 -6.41
N GLY A 157 10.57 18.83 -6.86
CA GLY A 157 10.73 19.79 -7.95
C GLY A 157 11.03 19.07 -9.26
N SER A 158 12.26 19.21 -9.78
CA SER A 158 12.69 18.63 -11.07
C SER A 158 13.77 17.56 -10.98
N ASP A 159 14.27 17.26 -9.78
CA ASP A 159 15.36 16.30 -9.56
C ASP A 159 14.99 15.18 -8.56
N ASP A 160 15.79 14.12 -8.56
CA ASP A 160 15.68 12.95 -7.68
C ASP A 160 16.63 13.00 -6.47
N GLY A 161 17.21 14.16 -6.16
CA GLY A 161 18.30 14.30 -5.19
C GLY A 161 17.92 13.79 -3.80
N ARG A 162 16.72 14.11 -3.30
CA ARG A 162 16.22 13.63 -2.00
C ARG A 162 16.06 12.11 -1.95
N PHE A 163 15.53 11.53 -3.01
CA PHE A 163 15.36 10.08 -3.12
C PHE A 163 16.71 9.36 -3.23
N ALA A 164 17.64 9.91 -4.03
CA ALA A 164 18.98 9.39 -4.17
C ALA A 164 19.78 9.45 -2.86
N ASP A 165 19.62 10.54 -2.10
CA ASP A 165 20.21 10.70 -0.77
C ASP A 165 19.64 9.70 0.23
N PHE A 166 18.32 9.53 0.27
CA PHE A 166 17.68 8.48 1.07
C PHE A 166 18.17 7.10 0.69
N CYS A 167 18.25 6.78 -0.60
CA CYS A 167 18.73 5.47 -1.03
C CYS A 167 20.20 5.25 -0.68
N ARG A 168 21.02 6.28 -0.51
CA ARG A 168 22.44 6.14 -0.14
C ARG A 168 22.65 6.06 1.37
N ASN A 169 21.98 6.93 2.10
CA ASN A 169 22.25 7.20 3.51
C ASN A 169 21.12 6.72 4.44
N GLY A 170 20.02 6.21 3.87
CA GLY A 170 18.88 5.68 4.61
C GLY A 170 19.11 4.25 5.13
N PRO A 171 18.16 3.75 5.95
CA PRO A 171 18.37 2.54 6.74
C PRO A 171 18.05 1.24 5.98
N VAL A 172 17.57 1.32 4.73
CA VAL A 172 17.20 0.15 3.94
C VAL A 172 18.43 -0.37 3.19
N VAL A 173 19.10 -1.36 3.79
CA VAL A 173 20.37 -1.94 3.32
C VAL A 173 20.44 -2.25 1.82
N PRO A 174 19.47 -2.96 1.20
CA PRO A 174 19.54 -3.27 -0.23
C PRO A 174 19.48 -2.01 -1.12
N LEU A 175 19.11 -0.84 -0.60
CA LEU A 175 19.20 0.43 -1.33
C LEU A 175 20.53 1.14 -1.08
N SER A 176 20.99 1.19 0.18
CA SER A 176 22.22 1.90 0.59
C SER A 176 23.48 1.25 0.05
N GLU A 177 23.53 -0.08 0.04
CA GLU A 177 24.68 -0.86 -0.43
C GLU A 177 24.63 -1.20 -1.94
N ALA A 178 23.51 -0.92 -2.62
CA ALA A 178 23.38 -1.21 -4.04
C ALA A 178 24.42 -0.45 -4.87
N THR A 179 25.14 -1.19 -5.73
CA THR A 179 26.09 -0.59 -6.66
C THR A 179 25.36 0.22 -7.73
N ARG A 180 24.20 -0.28 -8.16
CA ARG A 180 23.32 0.32 -9.15
C ARG A 180 21.86 -0.03 -8.85
N LEU A 181 20.98 0.95 -9.04
CA LEU A 181 19.54 0.87 -8.83
C LEU A 181 18.83 1.08 -10.16
N VAL A 182 17.94 0.15 -10.52
CA VAL A 182 16.99 0.34 -11.63
C VAL A 182 15.61 0.52 -11.04
N VAL A 183 15.10 1.76 -11.08
CA VAL A 183 13.91 2.19 -10.36
C VAL A 183 12.71 2.30 -11.30
N GLN A 184 11.60 1.68 -10.91
CA GLN A 184 10.36 1.70 -11.67
C GLN A 184 9.75 3.09 -11.69
N THR A 185 9.54 3.64 -12.88
CA THR A 185 8.73 4.86 -13.06
C THR A 185 8.19 4.97 -14.48
N ALA A 186 7.00 5.55 -14.62
CA ALA A 186 6.46 5.93 -15.92
C ALA A 186 6.97 7.30 -16.39
N SER A 187 7.43 8.14 -15.45
CA SER A 187 7.91 9.50 -15.71
C SER A 187 9.36 9.46 -16.20
N LYS A 188 9.69 10.39 -17.10
CA LYS A 188 11.09 10.61 -17.49
C LYS A 188 11.78 11.41 -16.38
N ILE A 189 12.71 10.78 -15.67
CA ILE A 189 13.49 11.40 -14.61
C ILE A 189 14.95 11.41 -15.05
N ARG A 190 15.61 12.56 -14.95
CA ARG A 190 17.05 12.68 -15.15
C ARG A 190 17.74 12.43 -13.79
N PRO A 191 18.50 11.34 -13.63
CA PRO A 191 19.15 11.05 -12.36
C PRO A 191 20.23 12.09 -12.05
N VAL A 192 20.28 12.57 -10.81
CA VAL A 192 21.38 13.36 -10.25
C VAL A 192 22.67 12.53 -10.23
N GLN A 193 22.54 11.21 -10.08
CA GLN A 193 23.66 10.26 -10.05
C GLN A 193 23.50 9.19 -11.14
N PRO A 194 23.77 9.52 -12.42
CA PRO A 194 23.49 8.64 -13.57
C PRO A 194 24.24 7.30 -13.55
N ASN A 195 25.36 7.21 -12.84
CA ASN A 195 26.11 5.95 -12.70
C ASN A 195 25.45 4.97 -11.72
N ARG A 196 24.66 5.47 -10.77
CA ARG A 196 24.00 4.66 -9.74
C ARG A 196 22.52 4.46 -10.03
N PHE A 197 21.82 5.43 -10.60
CA PHE A 197 20.37 5.38 -10.81
C PHE A 197 20.01 5.30 -12.28
N GLU A 198 19.16 4.34 -12.61
CA GLU A 198 18.47 4.24 -13.90
C GLU A 198 16.97 4.20 -13.67
N TYR A 199 16.24 5.10 -14.29
CA TYR A 199 14.78 5.16 -14.23
C TYR A 199 14.18 4.49 -15.45
N ALA A 200 13.36 3.45 -15.24
CA ALA A 200 12.77 2.68 -16.32
C ALA A 200 11.34 2.24 -15.98
N ARG A 201 10.46 2.15 -16.98
CA ARG A 201 9.10 1.64 -16.80
C ARG A 201 9.09 0.17 -16.38
N PHE A 202 10.05 -0.61 -16.87
CA PHE A 202 10.20 -2.04 -16.60
C PHE A 202 11.65 -2.33 -16.17
N PRO A 203 11.99 -2.21 -14.88
CA PRO A 203 13.36 -2.38 -14.39
C PRO A 203 14.04 -3.67 -14.85
N LEU A 204 13.30 -4.78 -14.83
CA LEU A 204 13.75 -6.09 -15.24
C LEU A 204 14.23 -6.11 -16.71
N PHE A 205 13.50 -5.43 -17.61
CA PHE A 205 13.84 -5.39 -19.03
C PHE A 205 15.02 -4.45 -19.30
N ALA A 206 15.09 -3.31 -18.59
CA ALA A 206 16.21 -2.38 -18.68
C ALA A 206 17.54 -3.04 -18.26
N LEU A 207 17.50 -3.89 -17.23
CA LEU A 207 18.66 -4.69 -16.82
C LEU A 207 19.05 -5.73 -17.88
N PHE A 208 18.08 -6.42 -18.48
CA PHE A 208 18.30 -7.43 -19.51
C PHE A 208 18.91 -6.88 -20.79
N GLN A 209 18.39 -5.76 -21.32
CA GLN A 209 18.91 -5.13 -22.54
C GLN A 209 20.39 -4.74 -22.45
N GLY A 210 20.87 -4.39 -21.26
CA GLY A 210 22.27 -4.01 -21.06
C GLY A 210 23.27 -5.17 -21.09
N ASN A 211 22.81 -6.43 -21.11
CA ASN A 211 23.64 -7.58 -20.73
C ASN A 211 23.67 -8.77 -21.71
N VAL A 212 22.70 -8.92 -22.62
CA VAL A 212 22.74 -10.02 -23.62
C VAL A 212 23.55 -9.60 -24.85
N ARG A 213 24.72 -10.21 -25.08
CA ARG A 213 25.60 -9.84 -26.22
C ARG A 213 26.19 -10.99 -27.01
N SER A 214 26.45 -12.12 -26.36
CA SER A 214 27.01 -13.27 -27.05
C SER A 214 25.90 -13.98 -27.84
N LEU A 215 26.18 -14.35 -29.09
CA LEU A 215 25.28 -15.19 -29.89
C LEU A 215 24.96 -16.51 -29.17
N ILE A 216 25.92 -17.07 -28.44
CA ILE A 216 25.73 -18.30 -27.66
C ILE A 216 24.73 -18.07 -26.52
N ASP A 217 24.90 -16.96 -25.77
CA ASP A 217 23.98 -16.60 -24.70
C ASP A 217 22.57 -16.34 -25.25
N PHE A 218 22.47 -15.69 -26.41
CA PHE A 218 21.21 -15.44 -27.09
C PHE A 218 20.52 -16.74 -27.54
N LEU A 219 21.22 -17.65 -28.22
CA LEU A 219 20.65 -18.93 -28.67
C LEU A 219 20.18 -19.78 -27.49
N ARG A 220 20.96 -19.82 -26.41
CA ARG A 220 20.57 -20.51 -25.17
C ARG A 220 19.32 -19.88 -24.55
N PHE A 221 19.29 -18.56 -24.46
CA PHE A 221 18.13 -17.82 -23.99
C PHE A 221 16.89 -18.12 -24.84
N MET A 222 17.00 -18.12 -26.17
CA MET A 222 15.87 -18.39 -27.07
C MET A 222 15.33 -19.81 -26.93
N LEU A 223 16.20 -20.81 -26.70
CA LEU A 223 15.77 -22.17 -26.41
C LEU A 223 14.95 -22.23 -25.11
N GLU A 224 15.44 -21.62 -24.03
CA GLU A 224 14.72 -21.53 -22.75
C GLU A 224 13.39 -20.77 -22.90
N HIS A 225 13.37 -19.72 -23.74
CA HIS A 225 12.18 -18.92 -24.03
C HIS A 225 11.10 -19.71 -24.78
N LEU A 226 11.50 -20.58 -25.71
CA LEU A 226 10.60 -21.52 -26.40
C LEU A 226 10.10 -22.63 -25.45
N GLN A 227 10.98 -23.15 -24.59
CA GLN A 227 10.59 -24.13 -23.57
C GLN A 227 9.56 -23.56 -22.60
N ALA A 228 9.72 -22.29 -22.18
CA ALA A 228 8.76 -21.60 -21.32
C ALA A 228 7.38 -21.49 -22.00
N ALA A 229 7.33 -21.22 -23.30
CA ALA A 229 6.07 -21.20 -24.05
C ALA A 229 5.41 -22.57 -24.15
N GLY A 230 6.19 -23.63 -24.47
CA GLY A 230 5.69 -24.99 -24.48
C GLY A 230 5.14 -25.43 -23.13
N ALA A 231 5.86 -25.12 -22.04
CA ALA A 231 5.43 -25.40 -20.67
C ALA A 231 4.16 -24.63 -20.29
N TYR A 232 4.03 -23.36 -20.70
CA TYR A 232 2.82 -22.59 -20.47
C TYR A 232 1.59 -23.20 -21.17
N VAL A 233 1.71 -23.54 -22.45
CA VAL A 233 0.61 -24.17 -23.20
C VAL A 233 0.20 -25.49 -22.56
N PHE A 234 1.16 -26.35 -22.22
CA PHE A 234 0.90 -27.60 -21.49
C PHE A 234 0.19 -27.34 -20.16
N ALA A 235 0.66 -26.34 -19.39
CA ALA A 235 0.10 -26.02 -18.08
C ALA A 235 -1.35 -25.53 -18.17
N VAL A 236 -1.67 -24.69 -19.16
CA VAL A 236 -3.04 -24.21 -19.41
C VAL A 236 -3.96 -25.33 -19.86
N VAL A 237 -3.49 -26.25 -20.72
CA VAL A 237 -4.29 -27.42 -21.13
C VAL A 237 -4.61 -28.32 -19.93
N ARG A 238 -3.65 -28.52 -19.03
CA ARG A 238 -3.81 -29.35 -17.84
C ARG A 238 -4.68 -28.69 -16.76
N LEU A 239 -4.48 -27.39 -16.52
CA LEU A 239 -5.15 -26.63 -15.48
C LEU A 239 -5.44 -25.22 -16.03
N PRO A 240 -6.61 -24.99 -16.65
CA PRO A 240 -6.91 -23.74 -17.36
C PRO A 240 -6.75 -22.48 -16.52
N VAL A 241 -6.95 -22.56 -15.21
CA VAL A 241 -6.75 -21.41 -14.32
C VAL A 241 -5.32 -20.86 -14.36
N VAL A 242 -4.32 -21.67 -14.73
CA VAL A 242 -2.91 -21.24 -14.87
C VAL A 242 -2.76 -20.15 -15.93
N SER A 243 -3.73 -19.96 -16.84
CA SER A 243 -3.65 -18.91 -17.85
C SER A 243 -3.47 -17.51 -17.24
N ILE A 244 -4.05 -17.24 -16.06
CA ILE A 244 -3.91 -15.93 -15.39
C ILE A 244 -2.48 -15.65 -14.87
N LEU A 245 -1.58 -16.64 -14.94
CA LEU A 245 -0.16 -16.55 -14.62
C LEU A 245 0.71 -16.37 -15.87
N GLY A 246 0.14 -16.02 -17.02
CA GLY A 246 0.88 -15.88 -18.28
C GLY A 246 2.16 -15.02 -18.18
N ARG A 247 2.14 -13.91 -17.42
CA ARG A 247 3.33 -13.07 -17.24
C ARG A 247 4.48 -13.81 -16.54
N ASP A 248 4.18 -14.67 -15.58
CA ASP A 248 5.18 -15.46 -14.85
C ASP A 248 5.93 -16.41 -15.80
N PHE A 249 5.23 -17.01 -16.76
CA PHE A 249 5.82 -17.87 -17.79
C PHE A 249 6.55 -17.07 -18.88
N ALA A 250 5.95 -15.97 -19.35
CA ALA A 250 6.52 -15.13 -20.41
C ALA A 250 7.88 -14.53 -20.01
N TYR A 251 8.09 -14.29 -18.72
CA TYR A 251 9.33 -13.71 -18.18
C TYR A 251 10.33 -14.76 -17.69
N HIS A 252 9.97 -16.04 -17.64
CA HIS A 252 10.79 -17.08 -17.01
C HIS A 252 12.22 -17.16 -17.57
N ALA A 253 12.38 -17.24 -18.91
CA ALA A 253 13.70 -17.33 -19.53
C ALA A 253 14.55 -16.07 -19.27
N LEU A 254 13.92 -14.89 -19.24
CA LEU A 254 14.59 -13.63 -18.97
C LEU A 254 15.15 -13.60 -17.55
N VAL A 255 14.34 -13.93 -16.55
CA VAL A 255 14.81 -13.90 -15.16
C VAL A 255 15.81 -15.02 -14.90
N THR A 256 15.62 -16.21 -15.48
CA THR A 256 16.56 -17.32 -15.36
C THR A 256 17.94 -16.93 -15.92
N TYR A 257 17.98 -16.26 -17.07
CA TYR A 257 19.22 -15.72 -17.63
C TYR A 257 19.90 -14.72 -16.67
N LEU A 258 19.15 -13.72 -16.18
CA LEU A 258 19.68 -12.70 -15.28
C LEU A 258 20.18 -13.30 -13.96
N ASN A 259 19.44 -14.23 -13.38
CA ASN A 259 19.79 -14.94 -12.15
C ASN A 259 21.06 -15.79 -12.32
N ARG A 260 21.16 -16.54 -13.43
CA ARG A 260 22.35 -17.37 -13.73
C ARG A 260 23.62 -16.54 -13.89
N LYS A 261 23.48 -15.33 -14.44
CA LYS A 261 24.58 -14.37 -14.60
C LYS A 261 24.79 -13.49 -13.36
N SER A 262 24.02 -13.70 -12.28
CA SER A 262 24.06 -12.91 -11.04
C SER A 262 23.93 -11.41 -11.29
N LEU A 263 23.03 -11.03 -12.21
CA LEU A 263 22.81 -9.63 -12.58
C LEU A 263 21.75 -8.92 -11.72
N ILE A 264 20.92 -9.68 -11.00
CA ILE A 264 19.99 -9.15 -10.01
C ILE A 264 20.68 -9.25 -8.67
N GLU A 265 20.98 -8.11 -8.04
CA GLU A 265 21.57 -8.05 -6.69
C GLU A 265 20.47 -8.30 -5.65
N ALA A 266 19.40 -7.52 -5.73
CA ALA A 266 18.21 -7.64 -4.90
C ALA A 266 16.97 -7.15 -5.67
N VAL A 267 15.79 -7.52 -5.18
CA VAL A 267 14.50 -6.97 -5.60
C VAL A 267 13.91 -6.23 -4.42
N VAL A 268 13.62 -4.94 -4.59
CA VAL A 268 12.93 -4.12 -3.59
C VAL A 268 11.55 -3.77 -4.12
N ILE A 269 10.51 -4.18 -3.41
CA ILE A 269 9.13 -3.78 -3.68
C ILE A 269 8.60 -2.98 -2.49
N THR A 270 7.51 -2.25 -2.69
CA THR A 270 6.83 -1.53 -1.62
C THR A 270 5.46 -2.11 -1.32
N ASN A 271 4.81 -1.62 -0.26
CA ASN A 271 3.40 -1.92 0.01
C ASN A 271 2.42 -1.35 -1.04
N SER A 272 2.89 -0.74 -2.13
CA SER A 272 2.08 -0.52 -3.33
C SER A 272 1.97 -1.76 -4.23
N ASN A 273 2.88 -2.73 -4.06
CA ASN A 273 2.95 -3.94 -4.88
C ASN A 273 2.87 -5.24 -4.07
N TYR A 274 2.47 -5.18 -2.79
CA TYR A 274 2.43 -6.37 -1.94
C TYR A 274 1.56 -7.50 -2.53
N SER A 275 0.52 -7.16 -3.29
CA SER A 275 -0.45 -8.11 -3.85
C SER A 275 0.04 -8.80 -5.11
N SER A 276 1.13 -8.33 -5.71
CA SER A 276 1.59 -8.78 -7.02
C SER A 276 3.06 -9.18 -6.96
N GLN A 277 3.31 -10.46 -6.67
CA GLN A 277 4.65 -11.02 -6.56
C GLN A 277 4.77 -12.18 -7.53
N PRO A 278 5.30 -11.95 -8.75
CA PRO A 278 5.51 -13.01 -9.70
C PRO A 278 6.37 -14.14 -9.13
N LEU A 279 6.17 -15.37 -9.62
CA LEU A 279 6.90 -16.57 -9.19
C LEU A 279 8.41 -16.36 -9.17
N TRP A 280 8.94 -15.59 -10.11
CA TRP A 280 10.37 -15.37 -10.20
C TRP A 280 10.94 -14.55 -9.02
N MET A 281 10.13 -13.74 -8.34
CA MET A 281 10.59 -12.94 -7.19
C MET A 281 10.79 -13.82 -5.95
N SER A 282 9.93 -14.80 -5.73
CA SER A 282 9.94 -15.63 -4.50
C SER A 282 10.52 -17.03 -4.71
N ASP A 283 10.18 -17.67 -5.82
CA ASP A 283 10.28 -19.13 -5.99
C ASP A 283 11.10 -19.55 -7.22
N LEU A 284 11.85 -18.63 -7.84
CA LEU A 284 12.69 -18.96 -9.01
C LEU A 284 13.66 -20.13 -8.70
N PRO A 285 13.73 -21.17 -9.54
CA PRO A 285 14.67 -22.27 -9.33
C PRO A 285 16.12 -21.78 -9.32
N GLY A 286 16.84 -22.07 -8.22
CA GLY A 286 18.21 -21.62 -8.02
C GLY A 286 18.36 -20.11 -7.87
N ARG A 287 17.33 -19.41 -7.36
CA ARG A 287 17.34 -17.97 -7.04
C ARG A 287 18.59 -17.57 -6.24
N ARG A 288 19.25 -16.48 -6.64
CA ARG A 288 20.50 -15.95 -6.05
C ARG A 288 20.38 -14.53 -5.49
N PHE A 289 19.17 -14.01 -5.40
CA PHE A 289 18.87 -12.67 -4.89
C PHE A 289 17.74 -12.76 -3.88
N LEU A 290 17.61 -11.76 -3.01
CA LEU A 290 16.50 -11.64 -2.06
C LEU A 290 15.45 -10.64 -2.55
N THR A 291 14.20 -10.87 -2.16
CA THR A 291 13.08 -9.97 -2.34
C THR A 291 12.76 -9.28 -1.01
N HIS A 292 12.88 -7.97 -1.02
CA HIS A 292 12.66 -7.10 0.11
C HIS A 292 11.34 -6.33 -0.05
N LEU A 293 10.54 -6.25 1.02
CA LEU A 293 9.35 -5.40 1.09
C LEU A 293 9.60 -4.20 1.99
N VAL A 294 9.55 -3.01 1.41
CA VAL A 294 9.67 -1.74 2.12
C VAL A 294 8.27 -1.21 2.42
N TRP A 295 7.91 -1.22 3.70
CA TRP A 295 6.65 -0.66 4.19
C TRP A 295 6.83 0.84 4.36
N TYR A 296 6.58 1.64 3.32
CA TYR A 296 6.67 3.11 3.39
C TYR A 296 5.41 3.76 3.99
N SER A 297 4.41 2.95 4.35
CA SER A 297 3.28 3.38 5.17
C SER A 297 2.71 2.20 5.99
N GLN A 298 2.07 2.53 7.11
CA GLN A 298 1.43 1.57 8.04
C GLN A 298 -0.09 1.75 8.14
N ASN A 299 -0.72 2.36 7.13
CA ASN A 299 -2.17 2.57 7.04
C ASN A 299 -2.91 1.35 6.46
N THR A 300 -2.52 0.18 6.92
CA THR A 300 -2.77 -1.12 6.27
C THR A 300 -3.55 -2.08 7.16
N VAL A 301 -3.75 -1.71 8.42
CA VAL A 301 -4.66 -2.42 9.33
C VAL A 301 -6.06 -1.85 9.09
N PRO A 302 -7.06 -2.69 8.74
CA PRO A 302 -8.42 -2.24 8.55
C PRO A 302 -9.01 -1.55 9.78
N LEU A 303 -9.94 -0.63 9.56
CA LEU A 303 -10.57 0.13 10.63
C LEU A 303 -11.55 -0.74 11.38
N VAL A 304 -11.60 -0.55 12.70
CA VAL A 304 -12.60 -1.21 13.55
C VAL A 304 -13.59 -0.16 14.01
N TYR A 305 -14.87 -0.42 13.77
CA TYR A 305 -15.95 0.50 14.08
C TYR A 305 -16.76 0.01 15.28
N ALA A 306 -17.30 0.92 16.09
CA ALA A 306 -17.98 0.62 17.34
C ALA A 306 -19.34 -0.09 17.14
N ASP A 307 -20.06 0.27 16.08
CA ASP A 307 -21.34 -0.33 15.71
C ASP A 307 -21.21 -1.70 15.01
N GLU A 308 -20.03 -2.00 14.45
CA GLU A 308 -19.71 -3.31 13.87
C GLU A 308 -18.21 -3.61 14.06
N PRO A 309 -17.80 -4.13 15.25
CA PRO A 309 -16.40 -4.26 15.65
C PRO A 309 -15.70 -5.47 15.02
N ILE A 310 -15.71 -5.55 13.68
CA ILE A 310 -15.03 -6.59 12.92
C ILE A 310 -13.52 -6.33 12.93
N LYS A 311 -12.77 -7.27 13.50
CA LYS A 311 -11.30 -7.30 13.43
C LYS A 311 -10.89 -8.29 12.37
N VAL A 312 -10.38 -7.80 11.25
CA VAL A 312 -9.97 -8.62 10.10
C VAL A 312 -8.71 -8.03 9.48
N ASN A 313 -7.93 -8.87 8.80
CA ASN A 313 -6.75 -8.44 8.07
C ASN A 313 -7.09 -8.22 6.59
N ILE A 314 -6.24 -7.51 5.86
CA ILE A 314 -6.37 -7.45 4.40
C ILE A 314 -6.09 -8.85 3.83
N PRO A 315 -7.01 -9.46 3.08
CA PRO A 315 -6.89 -10.86 2.64
C PRO A 315 -5.58 -11.22 1.93
N ASN A 316 -5.06 -10.29 1.13
CA ASN A 316 -3.82 -10.48 0.39
C ASN A 316 -2.58 -10.74 1.26
N TYR A 317 -2.57 -10.31 2.53
CA TYR A 317 -1.33 -10.24 3.31
C TYR A 317 -0.74 -11.60 3.63
N ARG A 318 -1.57 -12.58 3.96
CA ARG A 318 -1.12 -13.95 4.26
C ARG A 318 -0.52 -14.69 3.06
N HIS A 319 -0.82 -14.21 1.84
CA HIS A 319 -0.29 -14.78 0.60
C HIS A 319 0.96 -14.04 0.10
N MET A 320 1.51 -13.11 0.88
CA MET A 320 2.80 -12.51 0.56
C MET A 320 3.92 -13.56 0.68
N ARG A 321 4.93 -13.42 -0.18
CA ARG A 321 6.15 -14.20 -0.22
C ARG A 321 7.34 -13.24 -0.30
N ILE A 322 7.90 -12.93 0.85
CA ILE A 322 8.97 -11.94 1.03
C ILE A 322 10.08 -12.61 1.82
N ASP A 323 11.34 -12.29 1.50
CA ASP A 323 12.48 -12.77 2.27
C ASP A 323 12.80 -11.83 3.43
N VAL A 324 12.62 -10.52 3.22
CA VAL A 324 12.97 -9.49 4.20
C VAL A 324 11.98 -8.33 4.17
N SER A 325 11.42 -7.94 5.31
CA SER A 325 10.56 -6.76 5.46
C SER A 325 11.26 -5.63 6.21
N TRP A 326 11.05 -4.39 5.76
CA TRP A 326 11.55 -3.17 6.40
C TRP A 326 10.36 -2.34 6.90
N VAL A 327 10.21 -2.20 8.21
CA VAL A 327 9.03 -1.62 8.87
C VAL A 327 9.40 -0.46 9.80
N TRP A 328 8.42 0.34 10.21
CA TRP A 328 8.68 1.53 11.02
C TRP A 328 8.77 1.25 12.52
N THR A 329 7.96 0.32 13.02
CA THR A 329 7.74 0.12 14.45
C THR A 329 7.78 -1.36 14.84
N ASP A 330 8.19 -1.64 16.07
CA ASP A 330 8.15 -3.00 16.63
C ASP A 330 6.73 -3.56 16.67
N ALA A 331 5.75 -2.74 17.04
CA ALA A 331 4.35 -3.15 17.09
C ALA A 331 3.84 -3.63 15.72
N TYR A 332 4.26 -3.00 14.62
CA TYR A 332 3.93 -3.48 13.28
C TYR A 332 4.69 -4.76 12.91
N ALA A 333 5.95 -4.90 13.34
CA ALA A 333 6.67 -6.16 13.18
C ALA A 333 5.94 -7.32 13.89
N VAL A 334 5.40 -7.10 15.10
CA VAL A 334 4.56 -8.08 15.80
C VAL A 334 3.30 -8.39 14.99
N TYR A 335 2.62 -7.38 14.46
CA TYR A 335 1.45 -7.58 13.60
C TYR A 335 1.78 -8.45 12.37
N LEU A 336 2.85 -8.15 11.62
CA LEU A 336 3.22 -8.94 10.45
C LEU A 336 3.60 -10.39 10.80
N ARG A 337 4.27 -10.61 11.95
CA ARG A 337 4.56 -11.97 12.45
C ARG A 337 3.29 -12.73 12.79
N ALA A 338 2.29 -12.06 13.38
CA ALA A 338 0.99 -12.67 13.68
C ALA A 338 0.24 -13.11 12.40
N LEU A 339 0.51 -12.47 11.26
CA LEU A 339 0.00 -12.88 9.95
C LEU A 339 0.78 -14.04 9.31
N SER A 340 1.81 -14.56 9.98
CA SER A 340 2.71 -15.59 9.44
C SER A 340 3.36 -15.18 8.12
N ILE A 341 3.63 -13.88 7.93
CA ILE A 341 4.38 -13.40 6.77
C ILE A 341 5.82 -13.94 6.89
N PRO A 342 6.34 -14.66 5.88
CA PRO A 342 7.68 -15.23 5.96
C PRO A 342 8.76 -14.14 5.89
N GLY A 343 9.97 -14.52 6.30
CA GLY A 343 11.17 -13.71 6.15
C GLY A 343 11.58 -12.94 7.40
N ASP A 344 12.74 -12.30 7.32
CA ASP A 344 13.28 -11.45 8.37
C ASP A 344 12.53 -10.11 8.41
N ILE A 345 12.41 -9.50 9.59
CA ILE A 345 11.75 -8.19 9.75
C ILE A 345 12.70 -7.25 10.47
N HIS A 346 13.07 -6.16 9.81
CA HIS A 346 13.88 -5.08 10.36
C HIS A 346 13.01 -3.86 10.69
N VAL A 347 13.10 -3.39 11.93
CA VAL A 347 12.47 -2.14 12.38
C VAL A 347 13.47 -1.01 12.17
N VAL A 348 13.16 -0.10 11.25
CA VAL A 348 14.09 0.96 10.79
C VAL A 348 13.56 2.38 10.99
N GLY A 349 12.42 2.54 11.64
CA GLY A 349 11.75 3.83 11.76
C GLY A 349 11.08 4.27 10.44
N PRO A 350 10.59 5.52 10.38
CA PRO A 350 9.82 5.99 9.24
C PRO A 350 10.57 6.01 7.92
N ILE A 351 9.94 5.45 6.87
CA ILE A 351 10.48 5.38 5.51
C ILE A 351 9.68 6.34 4.62
N LEU A 352 10.17 7.57 4.49
CA LEU A 352 9.49 8.65 3.75
C LEU A 352 10.10 8.93 2.36
N TRP A 353 11.11 8.17 1.95
CA TRP A 353 11.90 8.38 0.72
C TRP A 353 12.71 9.69 0.70
N TYR A 354 12.89 10.29 1.87
CA TYR A 354 13.80 11.40 2.13
C TYR A 354 14.28 11.33 3.58
N LEU A 355 15.42 11.92 3.87
CA LEU A 355 16.01 11.95 5.21
C LEU A 355 15.55 13.17 6.02
N PRO A 356 15.67 13.12 7.35
CA PRO A 356 15.58 14.33 8.17
C PRO A 356 16.61 15.37 7.70
N PRO A 357 16.27 16.67 7.68
CA PRO A 357 17.25 17.71 7.37
C PRO A 357 18.38 17.70 8.41
N VAL A 358 19.62 17.91 7.97
CA VAL A 358 20.82 17.93 8.83
C VAL A 358 20.73 19.00 9.92
N SER A 359 20.12 20.15 9.58
CA SER A 359 19.97 21.30 10.47
C SER A 359 18.52 21.76 10.48
N ALA A 360 17.62 20.98 11.11
CA ALA A 360 16.40 21.58 11.63
C ALA A 360 16.80 22.37 12.88
N VAL A 361 17.28 23.60 12.69
CA VAL A 361 17.36 24.54 13.82
C VAL A 361 15.91 24.79 14.21
N PRO A 362 15.50 24.47 15.46
CA PRO A 362 14.18 24.88 15.92
C PRO A 362 14.04 26.37 15.66
N GLU A 363 12.90 26.79 15.12
CA GLU A 363 12.64 28.23 15.04
C GLU A 363 12.78 28.84 16.44
N GLU A 364 13.18 30.12 16.51
CA GLU A 364 13.24 30.83 17.78
C GLU A 364 11.94 30.59 18.55
N ALA A 365 12.06 30.36 19.86
CA ALA A 365 10.93 29.97 20.69
C ALA A 365 9.80 31.00 20.54
N SER A 366 8.76 30.64 19.81
CA SER A 366 7.53 31.41 19.72
C SER A 366 6.69 31.15 20.96
N ASP A 367 5.99 32.20 21.42
CA ASP A 367 4.94 32.09 22.42
C ASP A 367 3.67 31.42 21.87
N ASP A 368 3.53 31.32 20.54
CA ASP A 368 2.41 30.64 19.90
C ASP A 368 2.45 29.12 20.15
N ILE A 369 1.27 28.51 20.20
CA ILE A 369 1.08 27.06 20.18
C ILE A 369 1.00 26.62 18.71
N LEU A 370 1.86 25.69 18.28
CA LEU A 370 2.04 25.26 16.91
C LEU A 370 1.47 23.85 16.69
N PHE A 371 0.28 23.75 16.12
CA PHE A 371 -0.34 22.47 15.79
C PHE A 371 -0.18 22.15 14.31
N THR A 372 0.08 20.88 14.01
CA THR A 372 0.15 20.38 12.63
C THR A 372 -0.97 19.37 12.38
N LEU A 373 -1.80 19.64 11.37
CA LEU A 373 -2.90 18.79 10.95
C LEU A 373 -2.51 17.96 9.72
N PHE A 374 -2.62 16.63 9.83
CA PHE A 374 -2.39 15.70 8.72
C PHE A 374 -3.68 15.00 8.33
N ASP A 375 -4.11 15.24 7.09
CA ASP A 375 -5.33 14.67 6.53
C ASP A 375 -5.06 13.49 5.57
N VAL A 376 -6.15 12.84 5.19
CA VAL A 376 -6.22 12.04 3.96
C VAL A 376 -7.25 12.74 3.08
N THR A 377 -6.81 13.28 1.94
CA THR A 377 -7.72 13.93 1.01
C THR A 377 -8.81 12.94 0.57
N PRO A 378 -10.09 13.22 0.85
CA PRO A 378 -11.17 12.30 0.54
C PRO A 378 -11.32 12.16 -0.97
N VAL A 379 -11.46 10.91 -1.41
CA VAL A 379 -11.85 10.59 -2.79
C VAL A 379 -13.36 10.66 -2.93
N ARG A 380 -13.85 10.78 -4.16
CA ARG A 380 -15.29 10.65 -4.45
C ARG A 380 -15.78 9.25 -4.09
N ASP A 381 -17.02 9.13 -3.64
CA ASP A 381 -17.59 7.84 -3.21
C ASP A 381 -17.52 6.78 -4.33
N ALA A 382 -17.89 7.14 -5.56
CA ALA A 382 -17.77 6.25 -6.73
C ALA A 382 -16.33 5.76 -6.98
N VAL A 383 -15.32 6.57 -6.66
CA VAL A 383 -13.91 6.16 -6.75
C VAL A 383 -13.57 5.19 -5.63
N ALA A 384 -13.95 5.49 -4.38
CA ALA A 384 -13.76 4.59 -3.24
C ALA A 384 -14.40 3.21 -3.48
N GLU A 385 -15.65 3.17 -3.93
CA GLU A 385 -16.39 1.95 -4.25
C GLU A 385 -15.75 1.18 -5.41
N SER A 386 -15.22 1.88 -6.42
CA SER A 386 -14.54 1.23 -7.56
C SER A 386 -13.29 0.44 -7.14
N ILE A 387 -12.67 0.81 -6.01
CA ILE A 387 -11.51 0.12 -5.43
C ILE A 387 -11.88 -0.74 -4.22
N GLY A 388 -13.18 -0.93 -3.95
CA GLY A 388 -13.69 -1.81 -2.90
C GLY A 388 -13.67 -1.21 -1.50
N LEU A 389 -13.64 0.13 -1.36
CA LEU A 389 -13.72 0.83 -0.07
C LEU A 389 -15.16 1.32 0.20
N PHE A 390 -16.02 0.39 0.61
CA PHE A 390 -17.39 0.68 1.05
C PHE A 390 -17.42 1.07 2.52
N GLY A 391 -18.29 2.04 2.86
CA GLY A 391 -18.33 2.63 4.21
C GLY A 391 -17.06 3.40 4.57
N ASN A 392 -16.35 3.93 3.55
CA ASN A 392 -15.06 4.59 3.71
C ASN A 392 -15.09 5.68 4.79
N TYR A 393 -14.32 5.48 5.85
CA TYR A 393 -14.20 6.45 6.94
C TYR A 393 -13.62 7.79 6.45
N TYR A 394 -12.72 7.78 5.46
CA TYR A 394 -12.11 8.99 4.91
C TYR A 394 -13.01 9.66 3.87
N SER A 395 -14.32 9.72 4.13
CA SER A 395 -15.29 10.43 3.29
C SER A 395 -15.14 11.94 3.42
N ALA A 396 -15.66 12.69 2.42
CA ALA A 396 -15.63 14.15 2.46
C ALA A 396 -16.33 14.72 3.71
N GLN A 397 -17.41 14.08 4.15
CA GLN A 397 -18.14 14.45 5.36
C GLN A 397 -17.24 14.33 6.61
N ASN A 398 -16.64 13.16 6.80
CA ASN A 398 -15.83 12.91 8.00
C ASN A 398 -14.56 13.76 8.01
N MET A 399 -13.91 13.96 6.86
CA MET A 399 -12.72 14.82 6.76
C MET A 399 -13.05 16.30 6.95
N THR A 400 -14.23 16.75 6.51
CA THR A 400 -14.73 18.10 6.82
C THR A 400 -14.90 18.27 8.31
N GLN A 401 -15.60 17.35 8.98
CA GLN A 401 -15.80 17.38 10.42
C GLN A 401 -14.47 17.33 11.19
N PHE A 402 -13.51 16.53 10.73
CA PHE A 402 -12.16 16.44 11.31
C PHE A 402 -11.45 17.80 11.33
N VAL A 403 -11.49 18.53 10.21
CA VAL A 403 -10.86 19.86 10.12
C VAL A 403 -11.62 20.90 10.96
N GLU A 404 -12.94 20.94 10.84
CA GLU A 404 -13.77 21.93 11.53
C GLU A 404 -13.76 21.76 13.05
N GLU A 405 -13.82 20.52 13.56
CA GLU A 405 -13.72 20.26 14.99
C GLU A 405 -12.31 20.57 15.53
N THR A 406 -11.26 20.30 14.75
CA THR A 406 -9.89 20.68 15.11
C THR A 406 -9.76 22.19 15.29
N LEU A 407 -10.28 22.98 14.32
CA LEU A 407 -10.31 24.44 14.44
C LEU A 407 -11.09 24.91 15.66
N SER A 408 -12.21 24.25 15.96
CA SER A 408 -12.98 24.57 17.15
C SER A 408 -12.23 24.27 18.45
N VAL A 409 -11.39 23.23 18.49
CA VAL A 409 -10.50 22.94 19.63
C VAL A 409 -9.42 24.01 19.74
N CYS A 410 -8.81 24.43 18.63
CA CYS A 410 -7.79 25.48 18.64
C CYS A 410 -8.33 26.76 19.30
N ARG A 411 -9.52 27.25 18.87
CA ARG A 411 -10.14 28.45 19.45
C ARG A 411 -10.44 28.32 20.94
N GLU A 412 -10.89 27.15 21.36
CA GLU A 412 -11.17 26.89 22.77
C GLU A 412 -9.89 26.82 23.60
N LEU A 413 -8.82 26.27 23.04
CA LEU A 413 -7.49 26.24 23.65
C LEU A 413 -6.92 27.67 23.80
N GLU A 414 -7.04 28.51 22.77
CA GLU A 414 -6.66 29.93 22.83
C GLU A 414 -7.40 30.66 23.96
N ALA A 415 -8.73 30.47 24.06
CA ALA A 415 -9.53 31.07 25.12
C ALA A 415 -9.14 30.62 26.54
N ARG A 416 -8.67 29.37 26.70
CA ARG A 416 -8.26 28.81 28.00
C ARG A 416 -6.84 29.18 28.39
N THR A 417 -5.94 29.28 27.42
CA THR A 417 -4.50 29.47 27.65
C THR A 417 -4.06 30.91 27.50
N GLY A 418 -4.84 31.75 26.82
CA GLY A 418 -4.46 33.11 26.45
C GLY A 418 -3.35 33.19 25.39
N ARG A 419 -2.94 32.05 24.82
CA ARG A 419 -1.90 31.94 23.80
C ARG A 419 -2.53 31.68 22.44
N ARG A 420 -2.00 32.30 21.38
CA ARG A 420 -2.46 32.06 20.00
C ARG A 420 -2.10 30.63 19.56
N VAL A 421 -2.98 29.97 18.82
CA VAL A 421 -2.75 28.66 18.22
C VAL A 421 -2.59 28.83 16.71
N ARG A 422 -1.41 28.51 16.18
CA ARG A 422 -1.16 28.41 14.74
C ARG A 422 -1.41 26.98 14.27
N LEU A 423 -2.33 26.82 13.33
CA LEU A 423 -2.66 25.52 12.75
C LEU A 423 -2.15 25.42 11.31
N SER A 424 -1.19 24.53 11.09
CA SER A 424 -0.67 24.21 9.76
C SER A 424 -1.29 22.91 9.26
N LEU A 425 -1.89 22.89 8.07
CA LEU A 425 -2.42 21.67 7.46
C LEU A 425 -1.50 21.21 6.32
N LYS A 426 -1.17 19.93 6.33
CA LYS A 426 -0.38 19.30 5.28
C LYS A 426 -1.13 18.12 4.66
N HIS A 427 -1.38 18.24 3.36
CA HIS A 427 -1.96 17.14 2.60
C HIS A 427 -1.00 15.97 2.40
N LYS A 428 -1.55 14.75 2.30
CA LYS A 428 -0.78 13.56 1.92
C LYS A 428 -0.23 13.64 0.49
N ARG A 429 -0.98 14.22 -0.45
CA ARG A 429 -0.69 14.28 -1.90
C ARG A 429 -1.28 15.55 -2.53
N SER A 430 -0.89 15.85 -3.77
CA SER A 430 -1.53 16.88 -4.58
C SER A 430 -2.98 16.53 -4.93
N TYR A 431 -3.78 17.56 -5.24
CA TYR A 431 -5.16 17.38 -5.67
C TYR A 431 -5.27 16.79 -7.08
N ASN A 432 -6.25 15.91 -7.28
CA ASN A 432 -6.65 15.40 -8.57
C ASN A 432 -8.17 15.58 -8.74
N ASP A 433 -8.58 16.45 -9.66
CA ASP A 433 -9.97 16.88 -9.83
C ASP A 433 -10.96 15.75 -10.21
N ARG A 434 -10.43 14.68 -10.81
CA ARG A 434 -11.22 13.50 -11.19
C ARG A 434 -11.42 12.54 -10.02
N THR A 435 -10.50 12.56 -9.06
CA THR A 435 -10.40 11.55 -8.00
C THR A 435 -10.91 12.08 -6.66
N HIS A 436 -10.50 13.30 -6.30
CA HIS A 436 -10.82 13.91 -5.02
C HIS A 436 -12.19 14.59 -5.01
N ASP A 437 -12.80 14.64 -3.83
CA ASP A 437 -14.10 15.25 -3.63
C ASP A 437 -13.99 16.80 -3.65
N PRO A 438 -14.77 17.49 -4.50
CA PRO A 438 -14.68 18.96 -4.62
C PRO A 438 -15.12 19.69 -3.35
N ARG A 439 -16.05 19.13 -2.55
CA ARG A 439 -16.59 19.78 -1.34
C ARG A 439 -15.48 20.00 -0.31
N TYR A 440 -14.62 19.00 -0.13
CA TYR A 440 -13.48 19.12 0.79
C TYR A 440 -12.46 20.13 0.29
N ARG A 441 -12.19 20.15 -1.02
CA ARG A 441 -11.27 21.14 -1.62
C ARG A 441 -11.78 22.57 -1.40
N GLU A 442 -13.07 22.80 -1.62
CA GLU A 442 -13.72 24.11 -1.40
C GLU A 442 -13.64 24.56 0.06
N LEU A 443 -13.85 23.63 1.01
CA LEU A 443 -13.64 23.88 2.44
C LEU A 443 -12.21 24.35 2.71
N ILE A 444 -11.20 23.59 2.26
CA ILE A 444 -9.80 23.95 2.49
C ILE A 444 -9.46 25.30 1.86
N SER A 445 -9.87 25.54 0.61
CA SER A 445 -9.65 26.84 -0.06
C SER A 445 -10.25 28.00 0.73
N ARG A 446 -11.48 27.85 1.25
CA ARG A 446 -12.12 28.86 2.09
C ARG A 446 -11.34 29.11 3.38
N LEU A 447 -10.91 28.04 4.07
CA LEU A 447 -10.18 28.14 5.33
C LEU A 447 -8.76 28.69 5.14
N THR A 448 -8.14 28.52 3.98
CA THR A 448 -6.82 29.11 3.69
C THR A 448 -6.87 30.57 3.26
N ALA A 449 -8.06 31.05 2.85
CA ALA A 449 -8.24 32.44 2.43
C ALA A 449 -8.56 33.40 3.59
N SER A 450 -8.91 32.89 4.77
CA SER A 450 -9.17 33.69 5.97
C SER A 450 -7.90 33.92 6.79
N GLU A 451 -7.73 35.12 7.35
CA GLU A 451 -6.57 35.47 8.21
C GLU A 451 -6.53 34.66 9.53
N GLU A 452 -7.68 34.26 10.06
CA GLU A 452 -7.83 33.35 11.22
C GLU A 452 -7.87 31.87 10.81
N GLY A 453 -7.43 31.58 9.59
CA GLY A 453 -7.58 30.31 8.93
C GLY A 453 -6.50 29.29 9.21
N ILE A 454 -6.35 28.36 8.28
CA ILE A 454 -5.34 27.31 8.31
C ILE A 454 -4.19 27.68 7.38
N GLU A 455 -2.95 27.51 7.84
CA GLU A 455 -1.77 27.64 6.99
C GLU A 455 -1.61 26.35 6.17
N LEU A 456 -1.80 26.43 4.85
CA LEU A 456 -1.62 25.27 3.98
C LEU A 456 -0.15 25.06 3.64
N ILE A 457 0.40 23.94 4.11
CA ILE A 457 1.77 23.54 3.86
C ILE A 457 1.86 22.74 2.55
N PRO A 458 2.84 23.02 1.67
CA PRO A 458 3.08 22.21 0.47
C PRO A 458 3.19 20.71 0.79
N PHE A 459 2.60 19.87 -0.06
CA PHE A 459 2.55 18.43 0.18
C PHE A 459 3.93 17.76 0.08
N GLU A 460 4.93 18.42 -0.51
CA GLU A 460 6.32 17.98 -0.62
C GLU A 460 7.22 18.46 0.53
N THR A 461 6.71 19.31 1.43
CA THR A 461 7.45 19.76 2.62
C THR A 461 7.90 18.55 3.44
N ASN A 462 9.16 18.57 3.88
CA ASN A 462 9.76 17.49 4.67
C ASN A 462 9.03 17.38 6.02
N MET A 463 8.43 16.21 6.28
CA MET A 463 7.62 15.99 7.47
C MET A 463 8.44 16.06 8.77
N TYR A 464 9.72 15.65 8.74
CA TYR A 464 10.60 15.76 9.91
C TYR A 464 10.84 17.20 10.32
N ALA A 465 11.00 18.10 9.34
CA ALA A 465 11.19 19.53 9.59
C ALA A 465 9.92 20.16 10.18
N LEU A 466 8.76 19.85 9.58
CA LEU A 466 7.47 20.36 10.04
C LEU A 466 7.16 19.93 11.48
N LEU A 467 7.38 18.65 11.79
CA LEU A 467 7.11 18.09 13.12
C LEU A 467 8.11 18.53 14.19
N ALA A 468 9.32 18.97 13.82
CA ALA A 468 10.31 19.43 14.79
C ALA A 468 9.85 20.67 15.59
N ASN A 469 8.99 21.49 14.99
CA ASN A 469 8.50 22.71 15.61
C ASN A 469 7.11 22.55 16.25
N SER A 470 6.37 21.49 15.92
CA SER A 470 4.99 21.31 16.35
C SER A 470 4.87 20.86 17.81
N ASP A 471 3.96 21.48 18.57
CA ASP A 471 3.54 21.06 19.91
C ASP A 471 2.71 19.76 19.86
N LEU A 472 1.84 19.66 18.86
CA LEU A 472 0.95 18.51 18.67
C LEU A 472 0.69 18.26 17.18
N ALA A 473 0.93 17.03 16.76
CA ALA A 473 0.46 16.53 15.48
C ALA A 473 -0.95 15.94 15.63
N ILE A 474 -1.94 16.57 15.02
CA ILE A 474 -3.31 16.07 14.95
C ILE A 474 -3.44 15.30 13.64
N VAL A 475 -3.71 14.00 13.74
CA VAL A 475 -3.56 13.07 12.63
C VAL A 475 -4.87 12.34 12.43
N VAL A 476 -5.34 12.25 11.18
CA VAL A 476 -6.52 11.44 10.88
C VAL A 476 -6.26 9.98 11.27
N PRO A 477 -7.22 9.26 11.89
CA PRO A 477 -7.01 7.94 12.46
C PRO A 477 -6.26 6.97 11.55
N TYR A 478 -5.26 6.31 12.14
CA TYR A 478 -4.47 5.23 11.54
C TYR A 478 -3.65 5.61 10.30
N SER A 479 -3.37 6.91 10.13
CA SER A 479 -2.41 7.36 9.12
C SER A 479 -0.98 7.44 9.69
N SER A 480 0.01 7.30 8.81
CA SER A 480 1.42 7.14 9.20
C SER A 480 2.12 8.38 9.81
N PRO A 481 1.68 9.65 9.59
CA PRO A 481 2.33 10.81 10.22
C PRO A 481 2.47 10.75 11.75
N ALA A 482 1.55 10.10 12.46
CA ALA A 482 1.63 9.96 13.92
C ALA A 482 2.91 9.21 14.36
N TYR A 483 3.34 8.20 13.61
CA TYR A 483 4.57 7.46 13.90
C TYR A 483 5.83 8.26 13.52
N VAL A 484 5.73 9.18 12.55
CA VAL A 484 6.82 10.12 12.26
C VAL A 484 7.00 11.10 13.42
N ALA A 485 5.90 11.63 13.96
CA ALA A 485 5.91 12.50 15.13
C ALA A 485 6.50 11.79 16.35
N SER A 486 6.03 10.58 16.64
CA SER A 486 6.59 9.72 17.70
C SER A 486 8.10 9.50 17.55
N ASN A 487 8.57 9.19 16.34
CA ASN A 487 10.00 9.02 16.06
C ASN A 487 10.82 10.30 16.29
N ARG A 488 10.19 11.47 16.19
CA ARG A 488 10.76 12.79 16.50
C ARG A 488 10.50 13.27 17.92
N ARG A 489 9.92 12.41 18.78
CA ARG A 489 9.50 12.74 20.16
C ARG A 489 8.50 13.90 20.23
N ALA A 490 7.70 14.09 19.18
CA ALA A 490 6.58 15.02 19.17
C ALA A 490 5.29 14.29 19.56
N HIS A 491 4.41 14.96 20.31
CA HIS A 491 3.09 14.43 20.62
C HIS A 491 2.27 14.28 19.35
N ALA A 492 1.57 13.16 19.23
CA ALA A 492 0.62 12.92 18.16
C ALA A 492 -0.68 12.36 18.70
N VAL A 493 -1.78 12.77 18.09
CA VAL A 493 -3.11 12.27 18.42
C VAL A 493 -3.83 11.83 17.16
N TYR A 494 -4.31 10.59 17.16
CA TYR A 494 -5.33 10.16 16.21
C TYR A 494 -6.67 10.74 16.63
N PHE A 495 -7.28 11.57 15.79
CA PHE A 495 -8.52 12.24 16.13
C PHE A 495 -9.72 11.74 15.31
N ASP A 496 -10.64 11.04 15.96
CA ASP A 496 -11.92 10.62 15.39
C ASP A 496 -13.03 11.58 15.80
N PRO A 497 -13.45 12.53 14.93
CA PRO A 497 -14.55 13.44 15.24
C PRO A 497 -15.91 12.73 15.30
N THR A 498 -16.04 11.58 14.64
CA THR A 498 -17.32 10.86 14.49
C THR A 498 -17.66 10.00 15.71
N LYS A 499 -16.65 9.66 16.53
CA LYS A 499 -16.75 8.72 17.66
C LYS A 499 -17.23 7.34 17.25
N THR A 500 -16.98 6.96 15.99
CA THR A 500 -17.41 5.67 15.44
C THR A 500 -16.32 4.61 15.44
N LEU A 501 -15.06 4.97 15.72
CA LEU A 501 -13.95 4.04 15.67
C LEU A 501 -13.62 3.46 17.05
N VAL A 502 -13.25 2.18 17.06
CA VAL A 502 -12.62 1.52 18.20
C VAL A 502 -11.11 1.72 18.08
N PRO A 503 -10.42 2.27 19.10
CA PRO A 503 -8.98 2.48 19.07
C PRO A 503 -8.22 1.16 18.92
N THR A 504 -7.65 0.92 17.74
CA THR A 504 -6.95 -0.34 17.38
C THR A 504 -5.58 -0.08 16.74
N PHE A 505 -5.01 1.09 16.98
CA PHE A 505 -3.71 1.48 16.42
C PHE A 505 -2.59 0.72 17.13
N GLN A 506 -1.45 0.63 16.46
CA GLN A 506 -0.26 0.07 17.06
C GLN A 506 0.26 1.04 18.12
N PRO A 507 0.45 0.60 19.38
CA PRO A 507 0.99 1.47 20.41
C PRO A 507 2.35 2.02 20.00
N ALA A 508 2.55 3.32 20.21
CA ALA A 508 3.82 4.00 20.02
C ALA A 508 3.96 5.11 21.07
N PRO A 509 5.18 5.45 21.51
CA PRO A 509 5.41 6.53 22.47
C PRO A 509 4.80 7.84 21.98
N LEU A 510 4.13 8.58 22.86
CA LEU A 510 3.52 9.89 22.57
C LEU A 510 2.44 9.87 21.47
N VAL A 511 1.95 8.70 21.08
CA VAL A 511 0.79 8.57 20.19
C VAL A 511 -0.43 8.21 21.00
N THR A 512 -1.43 9.09 20.98
CA THR A 512 -2.71 8.91 21.68
C THR A 512 -3.88 8.86 20.69
N PHE A 513 -5.08 8.62 21.21
CA PHE A 513 -6.32 8.66 20.43
C PHE A 513 -7.34 9.53 21.15
N ALA A 514 -8.08 10.33 20.39
CA ALA A 514 -9.16 11.18 20.86
C ALA A 514 -10.45 10.87 20.09
N SER A 515 -11.49 10.46 20.82
CA SER A 515 -12.84 10.22 20.32
C SER A 515 -13.71 11.46 20.54
N GLY A 516 -13.70 12.35 19.54
CA GLY A 516 -14.44 13.60 19.52
C GLY A 516 -13.77 14.77 20.24
N ARG A 517 -14.34 15.96 20.03
CA ARG A 517 -13.81 17.26 20.45
C ARG A 517 -13.30 17.33 21.89
N THR A 518 -14.06 16.84 22.87
CA THR A 518 -13.70 16.95 24.30
C THR A 518 -12.39 16.24 24.63
N GLU A 519 -12.20 15.04 24.09
CA GLU A 519 -10.97 14.29 24.30
C GLU A 519 -9.80 14.92 23.56
N LEU A 520 -10.02 15.46 22.35
CA LEU A 520 -8.98 16.17 21.61
C LEU A 520 -8.50 17.40 22.37
N LEU A 521 -9.42 18.20 22.93
CA LEU A 521 -9.06 19.36 23.74
C LEU A 521 -8.25 18.98 24.98
N ARG A 522 -8.60 17.87 25.65
CA ARG A 522 -7.83 17.36 26.79
C ARG A 522 -6.40 17.03 26.37
N VAL A 523 -6.23 16.25 25.30
CA VAL A 523 -4.91 15.89 24.77
C VAL A 523 -4.11 17.12 24.35
N ALA A 524 -4.77 18.13 23.77
CA ALA A 524 -4.15 19.40 23.39
C ALA A 524 -3.63 20.19 24.60
N LEU A 525 -4.40 20.25 25.70
CA LEU A 525 -3.98 20.88 26.96
C LEU A 525 -2.78 20.14 27.58
N ASP A 526 -2.82 18.81 27.60
CA ASP A 526 -1.73 17.99 28.12
C ASP A 526 -0.43 18.24 27.34
N ALA A 527 -0.48 18.19 26.00
CA ALA A 527 0.69 18.41 25.13
C ALA A 527 1.31 19.81 25.28
N VAL A 528 0.48 20.84 25.46
CA VAL A 528 0.96 22.22 25.69
C VAL A 528 1.62 22.38 27.05
N SER A 529 1.10 21.68 28.07
CA SER A 529 1.65 21.70 29.43
C SER A 529 3.00 20.99 29.48
N ASP A 530 3.11 19.79 28.92
CA ASP A 530 4.35 19.00 28.90
C ASP A 530 5.53 19.74 28.24
N ARG A 531 5.26 20.55 27.21
CA ARG A 531 6.31 21.33 26.52
C ARG A 531 6.75 22.55 27.33
N ALA A 532 5.86 23.15 28.12
CA ALA A 532 6.24 24.24 29.01
C ALA A 532 7.27 23.74 30.04
N ASP A 533 7.01 22.56 30.62
CA ASP A 533 7.91 21.92 31.59
C ASP A 533 9.27 21.54 30.95
N ALA A 534 9.27 21.07 29.69
CA ALA A 534 10.50 20.72 28.98
C ALA A 534 11.38 21.93 28.57
N ARG A 535 10.85 23.16 28.62
CA ARG A 535 11.58 24.39 28.29
C ARG A 535 12.17 25.07 29.53
N GLU A 536 11.80 24.67 30.75
CA GLU A 536 12.48 25.16 31.94
C GLU A 536 13.91 24.57 32.00
N PRO A 537 14.96 25.41 32.01
CA PRO A 537 16.32 24.93 32.03
C PRO A 537 16.61 24.21 33.36
N SER A 538 17.00 22.94 33.26
CA SER A 538 17.52 22.12 34.36
C SER A 538 18.81 22.68 34.96
#